data_AF-A0A497A8A5-F1
#
_entry.id   AF-A0A497A8A5-F1
#
_cell.length_a   1.000
_cell.length_b   1.000
_cell.length_c   1.000
_cell.angle_alpha   90.00
_cell.angle_beta   90.00
_cell.angle_gamma   90.00
#
_symmetry.space_group_name_H-M   'P 1'
#
loop_
_entity.id
_entity.type
_entity.pdbx_description
1 polymer ?
#
loop_
_entity_poly.entity_id
_entity_poly.type
_entity_poly.pdbx_seq_one_letter_code
_entity_poly.pdbx_strand_id
1 'polypeptide(L)'
;MKVYGRTSVHEFLGDLVVYRNLVPLDRRLPPLAEIRPRLRLPEGVIPRKSELAYARVIVHLLRQARALDAPGTPIERLVYLGDTRLNDGTAFANICRAGGWPGLAFIGAERDDPARVEVVEQEGGMTLYLANRWAALADLDRFCRERGFPLDERTAVIVDLDKTAFGARGRNDHVINQARVEAVHRTVGDLLGEDFDPEGFRSAYDRLNQTEFHPFTTDNQDYVAYICLILGSGLYSLESLVVEVRAGRLASFEQFIAEVDDRAAELPADLRTIHRRIYARVRQGDPTPFKAFRYNEYRATIERMGCLDDDAPVAELLEKEIVITQEVREVALAWREQGALLFGLSDKPDEASTPTDDLVALGYRPIHRAETHAVGG
;
A
#
# COMPACT_ATOMS: atom_id res chain seq x y z
N MET A 1 6.27 -24.70 0.35
CA MET A 1 5.15 -23.96 -0.25
C MET A 1 4.07 -24.87 -0.83
N LYS A 2 2.80 -24.61 -0.47
CA LYS A 2 1.59 -25.26 -1.01
C LYS A 2 0.41 -24.26 -1.05
N VAL A 3 -0.68 -24.66 -1.70
CA VAL A 3 -1.95 -23.92 -1.78
C VAL A 3 -2.87 -24.32 -0.61
N TYR A 4 -3.56 -23.36 0.00
CA TYR A 4 -4.45 -23.54 1.15
C TYR A 4 -5.93 -23.22 0.82
N GLY A 5 -6.27 -23.21 -0.47
CA GLY A 5 -7.58 -22.81 -1.00
C GLY A 5 -7.68 -21.31 -1.26
N ARG A 6 -8.85 -20.87 -1.71
CA ARG A 6 -9.18 -19.46 -1.89
C ARG A 6 -9.64 -18.83 -0.58
N THR A 7 -9.29 -17.56 -0.40
CA THR A 7 -9.75 -16.73 0.72
C THR A 7 -9.61 -15.25 0.37
N SER A 8 -9.96 -14.37 1.30
CA SER A 8 -9.79 -12.92 1.21
C SER A 8 -9.19 -12.37 2.51
N VAL A 9 -8.61 -11.17 2.46
CA VAL A 9 -8.20 -10.46 3.68
C VAL A 9 -9.39 -10.22 4.63
N HIS A 10 -10.58 -10.02 4.06
CA HIS A 10 -11.82 -9.86 4.79
C HIS A 10 -12.16 -11.07 5.67
N GLU A 11 -11.69 -12.29 5.36
CA GLU A 11 -11.88 -13.46 6.21
C GLU A 11 -11.32 -13.23 7.62
N PHE A 12 -10.13 -12.64 7.74
CA PHE A 12 -9.47 -12.43 9.02
C PHE A 12 -9.63 -11.00 9.56
N LEU A 13 -9.69 -9.97 8.72
CA LEU A 13 -9.83 -8.57 9.15
C LEU A 13 -11.27 -8.02 9.16
N GLY A 14 -12.21 -8.66 8.47
CA GLY A 14 -13.49 -8.02 8.15
C GLY A 14 -13.28 -6.69 7.42
N ASP A 15 -14.03 -5.66 7.81
CA ASP A 15 -13.90 -4.29 7.31
C ASP A 15 -13.05 -3.37 8.22
N LEU A 16 -12.34 -3.93 9.21
CA LEU A 16 -11.39 -3.18 10.04
C LEU A 16 -10.11 -2.89 9.24
N VAL A 17 -10.27 -2.16 8.15
CA VAL A 17 -9.24 -1.80 7.18
C VAL A 17 -9.32 -0.30 6.92
N VAL A 18 -8.17 0.33 6.73
CA VAL A 18 -8.08 1.72 6.28
C VAL A 18 -6.99 1.88 5.22
N TYR A 19 -7.33 2.58 4.14
CA TYR A 19 -6.43 2.92 3.03
C TYR A 19 -5.80 4.32 3.22
N ARG A 20 -5.11 4.79 2.17
CA ARG A 20 -4.34 6.04 2.16
C ARG A 20 -5.09 7.25 2.70
N ASN A 21 -6.38 7.41 2.38
CA ASN A 21 -7.14 8.60 2.75
C ASN A 21 -7.66 8.59 4.19
N LEU A 22 -7.37 7.54 4.96
CA LEU A 22 -7.79 7.39 6.35
C LEU A 22 -9.33 7.44 6.52
N VAL A 23 -10.04 6.81 5.58
CA VAL A 23 -11.48 6.56 5.61
C VAL A 23 -11.69 5.06 5.92
N PRO A 24 -12.08 4.69 7.16
CA PRO A 24 -12.30 3.29 7.51
C PRO A 24 -13.40 2.64 6.68
N LEU A 25 -13.23 1.35 6.35
CA LEU A 25 -14.21 0.59 5.59
C LEU A 25 -15.38 0.16 6.47
N ASP A 26 -15.13 -0.13 7.75
CA ASP A 26 -16.16 -0.26 8.77
C ASP A 26 -16.74 1.12 9.10
N ARG A 27 -17.96 1.36 8.63
CA ARG A 27 -18.68 2.64 8.79
C ARG A 27 -19.02 3.01 10.24
N ARG A 28 -18.81 2.11 11.20
CA ARG A 28 -18.93 2.42 12.63
C ARG A 28 -17.73 3.21 13.15
N LEU A 29 -16.62 3.23 12.41
CA LEU A 29 -15.44 4.02 12.74
C LEU A 29 -15.45 5.38 12.01
N PRO A 30 -15.02 6.46 12.68
CA PRO A 30 -15.07 7.79 12.08
C PRO A 30 -13.98 7.99 11.02
N PRO A 31 -14.27 8.65 9.89
CA PRO A 31 -13.26 9.02 8.90
C PRO A 31 -12.34 10.14 9.41
N LEU A 32 -11.17 10.32 8.77
CA LEU A 32 -10.21 11.37 9.09
C LEU A 32 -10.85 12.77 9.19
N ALA A 33 -11.80 13.09 8.30
CA ALA A 33 -12.50 14.37 8.30
C ALA A 33 -13.18 14.67 9.64
N GLU A 34 -13.75 13.67 10.30
CA GLU A 34 -14.42 13.81 11.60
C GLU A 34 -13.44 13.80 12.78
N ILE A 35 -12.34 13.05 12.65
CA ILE A 35 -11.32 12.93 13.71
C ILE A 35 -10.40 14.16 13.74
N ARG A 36 -10.19 14.82 12.59
CA ARG A 36 -9.20 15.88 12.39
C ARG A 36 -9.26 17.01 13.44
N PRO A 37 -10.44 17.59 13.78
CA PRO A 37 -10.51 18.64 14.80
C PRO A 37 -10.10 18.13 16.20
N ARG A 38 -10.47 16.88 16.53
CA ARG A 38 -10.16 16.26 17.83
C ARG A 38 -8.66 16.05 18.01
N LEU A 39 -7.95 15.71 16.93
CA LEU A 39 -6.51 15.49 16.94
C LEU A 39 -5.68 16.75 16.61
N ARG A 40 -6.35 17.90 16.39
CA ARG A 40 -5.72 19.19 16.03
C ARG A 40 -4.82 19.08 14.79
N LEU A 41 -5.29 18.33 13.79
CA LEU A 41 -4.57 18.13 12.54
C LEU A 41 -4.92 19.24 11.52
N PRO A 42 -3.97 19.71 10.68
CA PRO A 42 -4.22 20.75 9.67
C PRO A 42 -5.33 20.38 8.69
N GLU A 43 -6.13 21.32 8.20
CA GLU A 43 -7.10 21.04 7.14
C GLU A 43 -6.44 20.68 5.81
N GLY A 44 -7.12 19.89 4.98
CA GLY A 44 -6.67 19.52 3.63
C GLY A 44 -5.48 18.54 3.55
N VAL A 45 -4.78 18.26 4.65
CA VAL A 45 -3.58 17.40 4.64
C VAL A 45 -3.90 15.98 5.10
N ILE A 46 -3.58 14.99 4.28
CA ILE A 46 -3.65 13.57 4.66
C ILE A 46 -2.27 13.11 5.14
N PRO A 47 -2.10 12.78 6.44
CA PRO A 47 -0.79 12.37 6.97
C PRO A 47 -0.17 11.17 6.24
N ARG A 48 1.15 11.15 6.11
CA ARG A 48 1.90 9.98 5.57
C ARG A 48 2.08 8.92 6.64
N LYS A 49 2.16 7.64 6.25
CA LYS A 49 2.28 6.49 7.18
C LYS A 49 3.49 6.59 8.13
N SER A 50 4.57 7.23 7.66
CA SER A 50 5.76 7.51 8.44
C SER A 50 5.65 8.71 9.40
N GLU A 51 4.56 9.47 9.38
CA GLU A 51 4.39 10.66 10.21
C GLU A 51 3.71 10.35 11.56
N LEU A 52 4.07 11.10 12.60
CA LEU A 52 3.42 10.97 13.91
C LEU A 52 1.92 11.37 13.87
N ALA A 53 1.54 12.27 12.96
CA ALA A 53 0.14 12.63 12.76
C ALA A 53 -0.71 11.44 12.29
N TYR A 54 -0.18 10.60 11.40
CA TYR A 54 -0.82 9.36 10.97
C TYR A 54 -1.00 8.40 12.15
N ALA A 55 0.06 8.20 12.94
CA ALA A 55 0.01 7.34 14.11
C ALA A 55 -1.06 7.77 15.13
N ARG A 56 -1.26 9.07 15.35
CA ARG A 56 -2.34 9.58 16.22
C ARG A 56 -3.73 9.21 15.70
N VAL A 57 -3.93 9.24 14.38
CA VAL A 57 -5.19 8.81 13.75
C VAL A 57 -5.39 7.31 13.95
N ILE A 58 -4.37 6.49 13.67
CA ILE A 58 -4.46 5.04 13.82
C ILE A 58 -4.72 4.65 15.28
N VAL A 59 -4.04 5.25 16.25
CA VAL A 59 -4.30 5.01 17.69
C VAL A 59 -5.73 5.38 18.07
N HIS A 60 -6.27 6.48 17.52
CA HIS A 60 -7.67 6.84 17.74
C HIS A 60 -8.62 5.77 17.18
N LEU A 61 -8.39 5.33 15.93
CA LEU A 61 -9.18 4.30 15.27
C LEU A 61 -9.12 2.96 16.00
N LEU A 62 -7.93 2.51 16.41
CA LEU A 62 -7.74 1.28 17.19
C LEU A 62 -8.51 1.31 18.51
N ARG A 63 -8.47 2.44 19.24
CA ARG A 63 -9.23 2.59 20.49
C ARG A 63 -10.74 2.56 20.24
N GLN A 64 -11.23 3.17 19.16
CA GLN A 64 -12.65 3.11 18.78
C GLN A 64 -13.05 1.69 18.36
N ALA A 65 -12.23 1.02 17.55
CA ALA A 65 -12.46 -0.36 17.13
C ALA A 65 -12.50 -1.31 18.33
N ARG A 66 -11.55 -1.19 19.26
CA ARG A 66 -11.57 -1.99 20.50
C ARG A 66 -12.81 -1.70 21.35
N ALA A 67 -13.23 -0.44 21.46
CA ALA A 67 -14.44 -0.09 22.22
C ALA A 67 -15.72 -0.68 21.62
N LEU A 68 -15.75 -0.90 20.30
CA LEU A 68 -16.86 -1.58 19.60
C LEU A 68 -16.79 -3.10 19.73
N ASP A 69 -15.58 -3.66 19.66
CA ASP A 69 -15.33 -5.11 19.66
C ASP A 69 -15.43 -5.73 21.07
N ALA A 70 -14.75 -5.13 22.06
CA ALA A 70 -14.75 -5.57 23.45
C ALA A 70 -14.85 -4.36 24.40
N PRO A 71 -16.08 -3.88 24.69
CA PRO A 71 -16.30 -2.71 25.54
C PRO A 71 -15.66 -2.87 26.92
N GLY A 72 -14.90 -1.85 27.36
CA GLY A 72 -14.21 -1.84 28.66
C GLY A 72 -12.82 -2.47 28.66
N THR A 73 -12.41 -3.14 27.58
CA THR A 73 -11.07 -3.72 27.45
C THR A 73 -10.12 -2.70 26.79
N PRO A 74 -9.06 -2.22 27.47
CA PRO A 74 -8.10 -1.32 26.85
C PRO A 74 -7.10 -2.08 25.96
N ILE A 75 -6.54 -1.39 24.97
CA ILE A 75 -5.33 -1.84 24.28
C ILE A 75 -4.13 -1.47 25.16
N GLU A 76 -3.27 -2.45 25.41
CA GLU A 76 -2.05 -2.30 26.21
C GLU A 76 -0.79 -2.61 25.41
N ARG A 77 -0.90 -3.29 24.26
CA ARG A 77 0.24 -3.75 23.45
C ARG A 77 -0.10 -3.70 21.97
N LEU A 78 0.94 -3.50 21.16
CA LEU A 78 0.84 -3.48 19.71
C LEU A 78 1.71 -4.58 19.08
N VAL A 79 1.12 -5.35 18.17
CA VAL A 79 1.88 -6.13 17.18
C VAL A 79 1.69 -5.49 15.81
N TYR A 80 2.75 -5.47 15.00
CA TYR A 80 2.70 -4.99 13.62
C TYR A 80 3.28 -6.06 12.69
N LEU A 81 2.57 -6.42 11.63
CA LEU A 81 3.05 -7.26 10.55
C LEU A 81 3.27 -6.40 9.30
N GLY A 82 4.48 -6.38 8.75
CA GLY A 82 4.83 -5.60 7.55
C GLY A 82 5.96 -6.21 6.73
N ASP A 83 6.37 -5.52 5.66
CA ASP A 83 7.39 -5.99 4.73
C ASP A 83 8.66 -5.12 4.67
N THR A 84 8.57 -3.86 5.13
CA THR A 84 9.68 -2.92 5.05
C THR A 84 10.17 -2.39 6.39
N ARG A 85 11.46 -2.54 6.66
CA ARG A 85 12.07 -1.99 7.89
C ARG A 85 11.91 -0.47 7.99
N LEU A 86 12.01 0.24 6.86
CA LEU A 86 11.95 1.70 6.86
C LEU A 86 10.53 2.23 7.02
N ASN A 87 9.58 1.86 6.16
CA ASN A 87 8.22 2.41 6.21
C ASN A 87 7.42 1.78 7.37
N ASP A 88 7.28 0.46 7.40
CA ASP A 88 6.50 -0.23 8.44
C ASP A 88 7.15 -0.12 9.81
N GLY A 89 8.48 -0.25 9.90
CA GLY A 89 9.18 -0.06 11.16
C GLY A 89 9.01 1.35 11.74
N THR A 90 8.99 2.39 10.89
CA THR A 90 8.72 3.76 11.33
C THR A 90 7.25 3.95 11.75
N ALA A 91 6.32 3.40 10.97
CA ALA A 91 4.88 3.45 11.29
C ALA A 91 4.60 2.77 12.64
N PHE A 92 5.10 1.55 12.82
CA PHE A 92 5.06 0.80 14.08
C PHE A 92 5.58 1.64 15.25
N ALA A 93 6.81 2.18 15.13
CA ALA A 93 7.42 2.93 16.22
C ALA A 93 6.59 4.18 16.58
N ASN A 94 6.05 4.88 15.59
CA ASN A 94 5.22 6.06 15.81
C ASN A 94 3.87 5.70 16.45
N ILE A 95 3.24 4.59 16.05
CA ILE A 95 1.97 4.11 16.62
C ILE A 95 2.17 3.68 18.07
N CYS A 96 3.22 2.92 18.38
CA CYS A 96 3.59 2.57 19.75
C CYS A 96 3.78 3.83 20.61
N ARG A 97 4.56 4.81 20.14
CA ARG A 97 4.79 6.08 20.85
C ARG A 97 3.50 6.89 21.05
N ALA A 98 2.66 6.99 20.03
CA ALA A 98 1.39 7.72 20.12
C ALA A 98 0.37 7.01 21.02
N GLY A 99 0.41 5.68 21.06
CA GLY A 99 -0.45 4.84 21.89
C GLY A 99 0.01 4.75 23.35
N GLY A 100 1.31 4.92 23.58
CA GLY A 100 1.95 4.62 24.86
C GLY A 100 2.07 3.11 25.10
N TRP A 101 2.23 2.32 24.03
CA TRP A 101 2.22 0.86 24.09
C TRP A 101 3.61 0.30 23.85
N PRO A 102 4.08 -0.69 24.64
CA PRO A 102 5.14 -1.58 24.19
C PRO A 102 4.67 -2.31 22.93
N GLY A 103 5.61 -2.77 22.12
CA GLY A 103 5.21 -3.43 20.89
C GLY A 103 6.27 -4.29 20.25
N LEU A 104 5.81 -5.11 19.33
CA LEU A 104 6.63 -5.98 18.52
C LEU A 104 6.23 -5.83 17.06
N ALA A 105 7.20 -5.63 16.16
CA ALA A 105 6.94 -5.67 14.73
C ALA A 105 7.65 -6.86 14.10
N PHE A 106 6.91 -7.66 13.33
CA PHE A 106 7.49 -8.60 12.38
C PHE A 106 7.62 -7.92 11.02
N ILE A 107 8.83 -7.96 10.46
CA ILE A 107 9.12 -7.44 9.13
C ILE A 107 9.66 -8.58 8.27
N GLY A 108 8.88 -9.03 7.29
CA GLY A 108 9.20 -10.13 6.40
C GLY A 108 9.61 -9.66 5.01
N ALA A 109 10.74 -10.16 4.50
CA ALA A 109 11.10 -9.99 3.09
C ALA A 109 11.89 -11.18 2.60
N GLU A 110 11.30 -11.99 1.71
CA GLU A 110 11.96 -13.17 1.18
C GLU A 110 13.20 -12.84 0.35
N ARG A 111 14.22 -13.68 0.53
CA ARG A 111 15.53 -13.56 -0.11
C ARG A 111 16.13 -14.95 -0.30
N ASP A 112 17.02 -15.13 -1.27
CA ASP A 112 17.60 -16.44 -1.53
C ASP A 112 18.72 -16.86 -0.55
N ASP A 113 19.15 -15.96 0.35
CA ASP A 113 20.15 -16.27 1.37
C ASP A 113 19.60 -17.18 2.49
N PRO A 114 20.45 -17.88 3.26
CA PRO A 114 20.00 -18.78 4.32
C PRO A 114 19.03 -18.13 5.30
N ALA A 115 18.05 -18.90 5.79
CA ALA A 115 17.04 -18.39 6.71
C ALA A 115 17.70 -17.76 7.95
N ARG A 116 17.34 -16.51 8.24
CA ARG A 116 17.82 -15.77 9.40
C ARG A 116 16.73 -14.88 9.97
N VAL A 117 16.84 -14.70 11.28
CA VAL A 117 16.08 -13.73 12.04
C VAL A 117 17.08 -12.81 12.74
N GLU A 118 16.84 -11.51 12.63
CA GLU A 118 17.53 -10.48 13.42
C GLU A 118 16.51 -9.82 14.36
N VAL A 119 16.81 -9.81 15.66
CA VAL A 119 16.00 -9.13 16.66
C VAL A 119 16.68 -7.84 17.06
N VAL A 120 16.00 -6.71 16.87
CA VAL A 120 16.52 -5.37 17.18
C VAL A 120 15.65 -4.74 18.25
N GLU A 121 16.22 -4.54 19.44
CA GLU A 121 15.57 -3.77 20.49
C GLU A 121 15.62 -2.28 20.18
N GLN A 122 14.52 -1.58 20.47
CA GLN A 122 14.39 -0.14 20.36
C GLN A 122 13.95 0.44 21.70
N GLU A 123 14.15 1.75 21.86
CA GLU A 123 13.70 2.47 23.06
C GLU A 123 12.19 2.31 23.28
N GLY A 124 11.75 2.39 24.55
CA GLY A 124 10.31 2.37 24.87
C GLY A 124 9.66 0.98 24.84
N GLY A 125 10.44 -0.11 24.94
CA GLY A 125 9.90 -1.47 24.96
C GLY A 125 9.38 -1.93 23.61
N MET A 126 10.01 -1.44 22.53
CA MET A 126 9.69 -1.80 21.15
C MET A 126 10.74 -2.78 20.62
N THR A 127 10.30 -3.82 19.92
CA THR A 127 11.21 -4.81 19.33
C THR A 127 10.88 -4.99 17.84
N LEU A 128 11.90 -5.01 16.98
CA LEU A 128 11.76 -5.44 15.58
C LEU A 128 12.27 -6.87 15.43
N TYR A 129 11.43 -7.73 14.87
CA TYR A 129 11.72 -9.10 14.47
C TYR A 129 11.83 -9.14 12.95
N LEU A 130 13.06 -9.07 12.43
CA LEU A 130 13.35 -8.97 11.01
C LEU A 130 13.66 -10.37 10.45
N ALA A 131 12.87 -10.85 9.50
CA ALA A 131 13.02 -12.18 8.94
C ALA A 131 13.18 -12.14 7.41
N ASN A 132 14.08 -12.96 6.88
CA ASN A 132 14.21 -13.15 5.43
C ASN A 132 13.37 -14.33 4.88
N ARG A 133 12.46 -14.87 5.71
CA ARG A 133 11.49 -15.90 5.36
C ARG A 133 10.17 -15.59 6.06
N TRP A 134 9.07 -15.61 5.33
CA TRP A 134 7.74 -15.44 5.94
C TRP A 134 7.39 -16.57 6.90
N ALA A 135 7.91 -17.78 6.66
CA ALA A 135 7.77 -18.93 7.56
C ALA A 135 8.25 -18.68 9.00
N ALA A 136 9.16 -17.72 9.22
CA ALA A 136 9.61 -17.34 10.57
C ALA A 136 8.50 -16.73 11.44
N LEU A 137 7.38 -16.31 10.82
CA LEU A 137 6.23 -15.78 11.54
C LEU A 137 5.61 -16.82 12.49
N ALA A 138 5.75 -18.13 12.18
CA ALA A 138 5.33 -19.21 13.06
C ALA A 138 6.13 -19.27 14.38
N ASP A 139 7.40 -18.85 14.36
CA ASP A 139 8.24 -18.79 15.56
C ASP A 139 8.02 -17.50 16.37
N LEU A 140 7.40 -16.48 15.78
CA LEU A 140 7.12 -15.22 16.46
C LEU A 140 6.18 -15.40 17.66
N ASP A 141 5.17 -16.25 17.52
CA ASP A 141 4.22 -16.56 18.59
C ASP A 141 4.94 -17.21 19.81
N ARG A 142 5.91 -18.09 19.55
CA ARG A 142 6.78 -18.65 20.59
C ARG A 142 7.65 -17.58 21.24
N PHE A 143 8.27 -16.73 20.42
CA PHE A 143 9.08 -15.60 20.89
C PHE A 143 8.29 -14.64 21.80
N CYS A 144 7.03 -14.34 21.44
CA CYS A 144 6.13 -13.51 22.24
C CYS A 144 5.86 -14.15 23.62
N ARG A 145 5.54 -15.46 23.66
CA ARG A 145 5.34 -16.19 24.92
C ARG A 145 6.56 -16.18 25.83
N GLU A 146 7.74 -16.47 25.28
CA GLU A 146 8.99 -16.52 26.05
C GLU A 146 9.36 -15.17 26.69
N ARG A 147 8.90 -14.06 26.08
CA ARG A 147 9.09 -12.70 26.59
C ARG A 147 7.95 -12.18 27.46
N GLY A 148 6.93 -13.01 27.74
CA GLY A 148 5.76 -12.57 28.48
C GLY A 148 4.98 -11.46 27.76
N PHE A 149 4.91 -11.53 26.42
CA PHE A 149 4.11 -10.65 25.57
C PHE A 149 2.89 -11.46 25.05
N PRO A 150 1.77 -11.52 25.79
CA PRO A 150 0.61 -12.28 25.33
C PRO A 150 -0.02 -11.64 24.09
N LEU A 151 -0.77 -12.43 23.33
CA LEU A 151 -1.49 -12.01 22.12
C LEU A 151 -3.00 -12.20 22.34
N ASP A 152 -3.51 -11.49 23.35
CA ASP A 152 -4.89 -11.63 23.88
C ASP A 152 -5.77 -10.39 23.59
N GLU A 153 -6.92 -10.26 24.27
CA GLU A 153 -7.87 -9.16 24.14
C GLU A 153 -7.32 -7.75 24.43
N ARG A 154 -6.13 -7.64 25.04
CA ARG A 154 -5.45 -6.36 25.26
C ARG A 154 -4.42 -6.02 24.20
N THR A 155 -4.32 -6.84 23.15
CA THR A 155 -3.42 -6.63 22.01
C THR A 155 -4.19 -6.07 20.83
N ALA A 156 -3.61 -5.06 20.18
CA ALA A 156 -3.95 -4.69 18.81
C ALA A 156 -2.89 -5.23 17.86
N VAL A 157 -3.31 -5.89 16.79
CA VAL A 157 -2.44 -6.39 15.72
C VAL A 157 -2.74 -5.58 14.47
N ILE A 158 -1.75 -4.86 13.99
CA ILE A 158 -1.79 -4.20 12.70
C ILE A 158 -1.24 -5.15 11.64
N VAL A 159 -1.97 -5.30 10.54
CA VAL A 159 -1.54 -6.05 9.37
C VAL A 159 -1.43 -5.08 8.19
N ASP A 160 -0.22 -4.85 7.71
CA ASP A 160 -0.03 -4.18 6.44
C ASP A 160 -0.60 -5.05 5.30
N LEU A 161 -1.21 -4.44 4.29
CA LEU A 161 -1.85 -5.20 3.21
C LEU A 161 -0.90 -5.46 2.04
N ASP A 162 -0.43 -4.42 1.36
CA ASP A 162 0.35 -4.54 0.13
C ASP A 162 1.73 -5.09 0.42
N LYS A 163 2.11 -6.19 -0.23
CA LYS A 163 3.39 -6.90 -0.04
C LYS A 163 3.55 -7.58 1.32
N THR A 164 2.50 -7.60 2.13
CA THR A 164 2.45 -8.28 3.43
C THR A 164 1.31 -9.30 3.44
N ALA A 165 0.04 -8.87 3.57
CA ALA A 165 -1.10 -9.78 3.49
C ALA A 165 -1.37 -10.26 2.05
N PHE A 166 -1.18 -9.38 1.07
CA PHE A 166 -1.22 -9.67 -0.35
C PHE A 166 0.18 -9.65 -0.94
N GLY A 167 0.51 -10.66 -1.74
CA GLY A 167 1.73 -10.69 -2.54
C GLY A 167 3.00 -10.47 -1.74
N ALA A 168 3.26 -11.35 -0.77
CA ALA A 168 4.41 -11.29 0.13
C ALA A 168 5.71 -10.78 -0.54
N ARG A 169 6.36 -9.80 0.09
CA ARG A 169 7.62 -9.21 -0.37
C ARG A 169 8.68 -10.27 -0.57
N GLY A 170 9.32 -10.24 -1.75
CA GLY A 170 10.34 -11.20 -2.15
C GLY A 170 9.79 -12.54 -2.65
N ARG A 171 8.47 -12.76 -2.53
CA ARG A 171 7.78 -13.99 -2.96
C ARG A 171 6.89 -13.77 -4.17
N ASN A 172 5.96 -12.82 -4.06
CA ASN A 172 4.88 -12.58 -5.01
C ASN A 172 4.61 -11.08 -5.25
N ASP A 173 5.38 -10.18 -4.62
CA ASP A 173 5.17 -8.74 -4.77
C ASP A 173 5.43 -8.19 -6.18
N HIS A 174 6.13 -8.96 -7.02
CA HIS A 174 6.32 -8.63 -8.43
C HIS A 174 4.99 -8.59 -9.20
N VAL A 175 4.01 -9.42 -8.85
CA VAL A 175 2.68 -9.42 -9.50
C VAL A 175 1.90 -8.14 -9.17
N ILE A 176 2.03 -7.63 -7.94
CA ILE A 176 1.50 -6.31 -7.55
C ILE A 176 2.16 -5.20 -8.38
N ASN A 177 3.49 -5.26 -8.55
CA ASN A 177 4.20 -4.28 -9.37
C ASN A 177 3.76 -4.36 -10.86
N GLN A 178 3.58 -5.57 -11.40
CA GLN A 178 3.07 -5.78 -12.77
C GLN A 178 1.66 -5.21 -12.95
N ALA A 179 0.77 -5.38 -11.97
CA ALA A 179 -0.57 -4.78 -11.99
C ALA A 179 -0.52 -3.26 -12.11
N ARG A 180 0.42 -2.63 -11.40
CA ARG A 180 0.62 -1.19 -11.47
C ARG A 180 1.17 -0.75 -12.83
N VAL A 181 2.17 -1.44 -13.36
CA VAL A 181 2.74 -1.14 -14.69
C VAL A 181 1.66 -1.28 -15.77
N GLU A 182 0.89 -2.37 -15.74
CA GLU A 182 -0.24 -2.60 -16.64
C GLU A 182 -1.27 -1.47 -16.56
N ALA A 183 -1.58 -0.99 -15.36
CA ALA A 183 -2.52 0.11 -15.18
C ALA A 183 -2.01 1.43 -15.76
N VAL A 184 -0.71 1.73 -15.63
CA VAL A 184 -0.14 2.90 -16.31
C VAL A 184 -0.20 2.71 -17.81
N HIS A 185 0.18 1.53 -18.32
CA HIS A 185 0.14 1.21 -19.74
C HIS A 185 -1.27 1.37 -20.33
N ARG A 186 -2.31 0.81 -19.71
CA ARG A 186 -3.71 1.01 -20.11
C ARG A 186 -4.09 2.48 -20.11
N THR A 187 -3.75 3.19 -19.04
CA THR A 187 -4.12 4.60 -18.92
C THR A 187 -3.43 5.47 -19.96
N VAL A 188 -2.13 5.27 -20.20
CA VAL A 188 -1.37 6.07 -21.16
C VAL A 188 -1.73 5.66 -22.59
N GLY A 189 -1.87 4.36 -22.86
CA GLY A 189 -2.27 3.82 -24.16
C GLY A 189 -3.67 4.26 -24.58
N ASP A 190 -4.65 4.20 -23.68
CA ASP A 190 -6.02 4.67 -23.95
C ASP A 190 -6.06 6.18 -24.28
N LEU A 191 -5.11 6.96 -23.74
CA LEU A 191 -5.05 8.41 -23.92
C LEU A 191 -4.23 8.87 -25.12
N LEU A 192 -3.22 8.10 -25.52
CA LEU A 192 -2.37 8.38 -26.69
C LEU A 192 -2.89 7.68 -27.95
N GLY A 193 -3.69 6.62 -27.83
CA GLY A 193 -4.28 5.92 -28.96
C GLY A 193 -3.22 5.31 -29.87
N GLU A 194 -3.33 5.54 -31.19
CA GLU A 194 -2.43 4.97 -32.20
C GLU A 194 -0.98 5.48 -32.09
N ASP A 195 -0.77 6.64 -31.45
CA ASP A 195 0.56 7.24 -31.28
C ASP A 195 1.32 6.66 -30.07
N PHE A 196 0.73 5.71 -29.35
CA PHE A 196 1.37 5.12 -28.18
C PHE A 196 2.52 4.17 -28.56
N ASP A 197 3.71 4.45 -28.03
CA ASP A 197 4.89 3.58 -28.09
C ASP A 197 5.06 2.80 -26.76
N PRO A 198 4.71 1.49 -26.72
CA PRO A 198 4.83 0.68 -25.51
C PRO A 198 6.28 0.47 -25.04
N GLU A 199 7.23 0.40 -25.97
CA GLU A 199 8.64 0.15 -25.64
C GLU A 199 9.29 1.40 -25.05
N GLY A 200 9.07 2.55 -25.69
CA GLY A 200 9.48 3.85 -25.18
C GLY A 200 8.85 4.16 -23.82
N PHE A 201 7.56 3.86 -23.65
CA PHE A 201 6.87 3.97 -22.36
C PHE A 201 7.55 3.14 -21.27
N ARG A 202 7.81 1.86 -21.54
CA ARG A 202 8.42 0.94 -20.57
C ARG A 202 9.81 1.40 -20.17
N SER A 203 10.62 1.81 -21.15
CA SER A 203 11.95 2.38 -20.91
C SER A 203 11.89 3.61 -19.99
N ALA A 204 10.97 4.54 -20.25
CA ALA A 204 10.78 5.73 -19.43
C ALA A 204 10.33 5.39 -18.00
N TYR A 205 9.35 4.50 -17.87
CA TYR A 205 8.84 4.07 -16.57
C TYR A 205 9.92 3.38 -15.73
N ASP A 206 10.61 2.39 -16.30
CA ASP A 206 11.68 1.65 -15.63
C ASP A 206 12.83 2.56 -15.21
N ARG A 207 13.12 3.59 -16.01
CA ARG A 207 14.14 4.59 -15.70
C ARG A 207 13.72 5.51 -14.56
N LEU A 208 12.53 6.08 -14.62
CA LEU A 208 12.02 7.07 -13.65
C LEU A 208 11.63 6.46 -12.31
N ASN A 209 11.40 5.14 -12.26
CA ASN A 209 11.10 4.41 -11.03
C ASN A 209 12.35 4.01 -10.22
N GLN A 210 13.54 4.43 -10.64
CA GLN A 210 14.78 4.19 -9.90
C GLN A 210 14.92 5.17 -8.73
N THR A 211 15.56 4.72 -7.63
CA THR A 211 15.80 5.54 -6.42
C THR A 211 16.45 6.89 -6.71
N GLU A 212 17.28 6.96 -7.77
CA GLU A 212 17.90 8.20 -8.28
C GLU A 212 16.87 9.33 -8.50
N PHE A 213 15.65 9.00 -8.94
CA PHE A 213 14.61 9.98 -9.26
C PHE A 213 13.59 10.18 -8.14
N HIS A 214 13.72 9.49 -7.00
CA HIS A 214 12.79 9.66 -5.87
C HIS A 214 12.78 11.10 -5.32
N PRO A 215 13.89 11.87 -5.27
CA PRO A 215 13.83 13.27 -4.87
C PRO A 215 12.97 14.14 -5.80
N PHE A 216 12.98 13.83 -7.10
CA PHE A 216 12.22 14.56 -8.12
C PHE A 216 10.74 14.16 -8.14
N THR A 217 10.46 12.85 -8.05
CA THR A 217 9.12 12.27 -8.13
C THR A 217 8.45 12.09 -6.77
N THR A 218 9.14 12.37 -5.68
CA THR A 218 8.70 12.10 -4.29
C THR A 218 8.34 10.64 -4.01
N ASP A 219 8.92 9.69 -4.78
CA ASP A 219 8.52 8.27 -4.78
C ASP A 219 7.00 8.10 -5.03
N ASN A 220 6.43 8.96 -5.88
CA ASN A 220 5.02 9.00 -6.19
C ASN A 220 4.72 8.44 -7.58
N GLN A 221 3.98 7.34 -7.61
CA GLN A 221 3.64 6.63 -8.84
C GLN A 221 2.69 7.43 -9.75
N ASP A 222 1.82 8.30 -9.19
CA ASP A 222 1.02 9.21 -10.02
C ASP A 222 1.92 10.15 -10.84
N TYR A 223 3.01 10.62 -10.22
CA TYR A 223 3.95 11.55 -10.85
C TYR A 223 4.73 10.85 -11.96
N VAL A 224 5.23 9.64 -11.70
CA VAL A 224 5.88 8.82 -12.74
C VAL A 224 4.93 8.55 -13.91
N ALA A 225 3.70 8.09 -13.63
CA ALA A 225 2.69 7.82 -14.66
C ALA A 225 2.37 9.07 -15.50
N TYR A 226 2.24 10.23 -14.85
CA TYR A 226 2.01 11.49 -15.54
C TYR A 226 3.21 11.90 -16.40
N ILE A 227 4.44 11.78 -15.89
CA ILE A 227 5.65 12.08 -16.67
C ILE A 227 5.69 11.18 -17.91
N CYS A 228 5.43 9.87 -17.77
CA CYS A 228 5.34 8.96 -18.91
C CYS A 228 4.28 9.38 -19.94
N LEU A 229 3.12 9.88 -19.50
CA LEU A 229 2.09 10.42 -20.41
C LEU A 229 2.62 11.62 -21.21
N ILE A 230 3.34 12.54 -20.56
CA ILE A 230 3.92 13.71 -21.23
C ILE A 230 5.05 13.32 -22.17
N LEU A 231 5.91 12.38 -21.79
CA LEU A 231 6.95 11.84 -22.66
C LEU A 231 6.34 11.15 -23.90
N GLY A 232 5.30 10.33 -23.70
CA GLY A 232 4.58 9.67 -24.79
C GLY A 232 3.83 10.63 -25.72
N SER A 233 3.46 11.83 -25.25
CA SER A 233 2.89 12.88 -26.10
C SER A 233 3.92 13.58 -27.02
N GLY A 234 5.22 13.32 -26.82
CA GLY A 234 6.31 13.98 -27.54
C GLY A 234 6.64 15.40 -27.08
N LEU A 235 5.94 15.95 -26.07
CA LEU A 235 6.20 17.30 -25.55
C LEU A 235 7.59 17.42 -24.89
N TYR A 236 8.05 16.32 -24.29
CA TYR A 236 9.37 16.15 -23.68
C TYR A 236 10.00 14.83 -24.14
N SER A 237 11.33 14.76 -24.21
CA SER A 237 12.07 13.51 -24.34
C SER A 237 12.63 13.05 -22.99
N LEU A 238 12.81 11.73 -22.85
CA LEU A 238 13.34 11.13 -21.63
C LEU A 238 14.77 11.59 -21.37
N GLU A 239 15.61 11.65 -22.41
CA GLU A 239 17.01 12.06 -22.31
C GLU A 239 17.14 13.49 -21.80
N SER A 240 16.37 14.43 -22.37
CA SER A 240 16.38 15.82 -21.94
C SER A 240 15.90 15.95 -20.50
N LEU A 241 14.79 15.28 -20.13
CA LEU A 241 14.29 15.30 -18.76
C LEU A 241 15.34 14.79 -17.76
N VAL A 242 15.99 13.67 -18.05
CA VAL A 242 17.04 13.09 -17.20
C VAL A 242 18.21 14.04 -17.02
N VAL A 243 18.62 14.75 -18.09
CA VAL A 243 19.70 15.75 -18.02
C VAL A 243 19.30 16.93 -17.13
N GLU A 244 18.08 17.47 -17.29
CA GLU A 244 17.59 18.60 -16.50
C GLU A 244 17.48 18.26 -14.99
N VAL A 245 16.95 17.07 -14.67
CA VAL A 245 16.83 16.59 -13.29
C VAL A 245 18.22 16.39 -12.66
N ARG A 246 19.14 15.73 -13.36
CA ARG A 246 20.52 15.51 -12.87
C ARG A 246 21.31 16.79 -12.70
N ALA A 247 21.05 17.78 -13.57
CA ALA A 247 21.67 19.09 -13.45
C ALA A 247 21.03 19.97 -12.35
N GLY A 248 19.95 19.50 -11.72
CA GLY A 248 19.20 20.26 -10.71
C GLY A 248 18.43 21.46 -11.27
N ARG A 249 18.30 21.57 -12.60
CA ARG A 249 17.51 22.63 -13.25
C ARG A 249 16.02 22.36 -13.12
N LEU A 250 15.65 21.09 -13.10
CA LEU A 250 14.30 20.63 -12.83
C LEU A 250 14.30 19.79 -11.54
N ALA A 251 14.09 20.46 -10.41
CA ALA A 251 14.32 19.89 -9.09
C ALA A 251 13.11 19.15 -8.51
N SER A 252 11.89 19.43 -8.99
CA SER A 252 10.68 18.79 -8.47
C SER A 252 9.61 18.56 -9.53
N PHE A 253 8.72 17.61 -9.26
CA PHE A 253 7.55 17.35 -10.09
C PHE A 253 6.66 18.59 -10.28
N GLU A 254 6.51 19.43 -9.25
CA GLU A 254 5.72 20.67 -9.32
C GLU A 254 6.29 21.65 -10.34
N GLN A 255 7.63 21.72 -10.47
CA GLN A 255 8.28 22.52 -11.52
C GLN A 255 7.98 21.91 -12.89
N PHE A 256 8.15 20.59 -13.04
CA PHE A 256 7.88 19.89 -14.30
C PHE A 256 6.45 20.10 -14.79
N ILE A 257 5.45 19.87 -13.94
CA ILE A 257 4.06 19.99 -14.34
C ILE A 257 3.66 21.44 -14.63
N ALA A 258 4.31 22.43 -14.00
CA ALA A 258 4.12 23.84 -14.32
C ALA A 258 4.71 24.20 -15.70
N GLU A 259 5.90 23.71 -16.04
CA GLU A 259 6.46 23.90 -17.39
C GLU A 259 5.59 23.26 -18.48
N VAL A 260 4.98 22.11 -18.18
CA VAL A 260 4.00 21.48 -19.07
C VAL A 260 2.73 22.33 -19.19
N ASP A 261 2.25 22.97 -18.12
CA ASP A 261 1.08 23.85 -18.14
C ASP A 261 1.33 25.10 -19.00
N ASP A 262 2.51 25.70 -18.92
CA ASP A 262 2.93 26.81 -19.79
C ASP A 262 2.89 26.43 -21.28
N ARG A 263 3.17 25.16 -21.58
CA ARG A 263 3.15 24.58 -22.94
C ARG A 263 1.89 23.79 -23.23
N ALA A 264 0.85 23.88 -22.40
CA ALA A 264 -0.35 23.05 -22.51
C ALA A 264 -1.07 23.24 -23.86
N ALA A 265 -0.84 24.35 -24.57
CA ALA A 265 -1.34 24.63 -25.92
C ALA A 265 -0.77 23.66 -26.99
N GLU A 266 0.41 23.09 -26.78
CA GLU A 266 1.07 22.14 -27.70
C GLU A 266 0.49 20.73 -27.58
N LEU A 267 -0.18 20.40 -26.47
CA LEU A 267 -0.80 19.09 -26.27
C LEU A 267 -2.03 18.88 -27.17
N PRO A 268 -2.33 17.63 -27.57
CA PRO A 268 -3.64 17.24 -28.09
C PRO A 268 -4.80 17.65 -27.16
N ALA A 269 -5.99 17.87 -27.71
CA ALA A 269 -7.13 18.40 -26.95
C ALA A 269 -7.54 17.53 -25.75
N ASP A 270 -7.52 16.20 -25.93
CA ASP A 270 -7.89 15.25 -24.88
C ASP A 270 -6.84 15.20 -23.77
N LEU A 271 -5.55 15.14 -24.14
CA LEU A 271 -4.45 15.23 -23.19
C LEU A 271 -4.44 16.55 -22.42
N ARG A 272 -4.72 17.67 -23.07
CA ARG A 272 -4.84 18.98 -22.43
C ARG A 272 -5.95 18.99 -21.37
N THR A 273 -7.07 18.32 -21.63
CA THR A 273 -8.17 18.21 -20.67
C THR A 273 -7.75 17.43 -19.43
N ILE A 274 -7.00 16.34 -19.61
CA ILE A 274 -6.51 15.50 -18.52
C ILE A 274 -5.41 16.20 -17.74
N HIS A 275 -4.46 16.83 -18.42
CA HIS A 275 -3.42 17.67 -17.84
C HIS A 275 -4.02 18.70 -16.89
N ARG A 276 -5.01 19.50 -17.33
CA ARG A 276 -5.66 20.51 -16.47
C ARG A 276 -6.25 19.91 -15.19
N ARG A 277 -6.86 18.72 -15.27
CA ARG A 277 -7.44 18.04 -14.10
C ARG A 277 -6.36 17.58 -13.12
N ILE A 278 -5.27 17.01 -13.64
CA ILE A 278 -4.13 16.57 -12.81
C ILE A 278 -3.44 17.78 -12.19
N TYR A 279 -3.14 18.81 -12.97
CA TYR A 279 -2.52 20.04 -12.50
C TYR A 279 -3.34 20.71 -11.40
N ALA A 280 -4.67 20.84 -11.58
CA ALA A 280 -5.54 21.39 -10.54
C ALA A 280 -5.47 20.61 -9.21
N ARG A 281 -5.40 19.27 -9.27
CA ARG A 281 -5.27 18.42 -8.08
C ARG A 281 -3.90 18.55 -7.41
N VAL A 282 -2.81 18.64 -8.19
CA VAL A 282 -1.47 18.92 -7.68
C VAL A 282 -1.45 20.27 -6.96
N ARG A 283 -2.05 21.31 -7.56
CA ARG A 283 -2.20 22.64 -6.95
C ARG A 283 -3.01 22.63 -5.66
N GLN A 284 -3.91 21.66 -5.48
CA GLN A 284 -4.69 21.45 -4.26
C GLN A 284 -3.97 20.57 -3.23
N GLY A 285 -2.78 20.03 -3.55
CA GLY A 285 -2.02 19.14 -2.67
C GLY A 285 -2.56 17.70 -2.62
N ASP A 286 -3.35 17.28 -3.61
CA ASP A 286 -3.80 15.88 -3.72
C ASP A 286 -2.57 14.98 -3.90
N PRO A 287 -2.32 14.02 -2.98
CA PRO A 287 -1.16 13.13 -3.08
C PRO A 287 -1.25 12.14 -4.23
N THR A 288 -2.41 12.00 -4.87
CA THR A 288 -2.72 10.99 -5.91
C THR A 288 -3.49 11.61 -7.08
N PRO A 289 -2.91 12.60 -7.78
CA PRO A 289 -3.66 13.45 -8.71
C PRO A 289 -4.13 12.74 -9.99
N PHE A 290 -3.54 11.60 -10.37
CA PHE A 290 -3.85 10.89 -11.60
C PHE A 290 -4.92 9.81 -11.38
N LYS A 291 -6.14 10.25 -11.04
CA LYS A 291 -7.26 9.35 -10.67
C LYS A 291 -7.59 8.26 -11.69
N ALA A 292 -7.54 8.56 -12.99
CA ALA A 292 -7.81 7.57 -14.04
C ALA A 292 -6.84 6.37 -13.96
N PHE A 293 -5.55 6.66 -13.71
CA PHE A 293 -4.56 5.62 -13.47
C PHE A 293 -4.87 4.79 -12.23
N ARG A 294 -5.24 5.43 -11.13
CA ARG A 294 -5.57 4.73 -9.88
C ARG A 294 -6.76 3.78 -10.05
N TYR A 295 -7.81 4.17 -10.79
CA TYR A 295 -8.92 3.27 -11.10
C TYR A 295 -8.50 2.10 -12.00
N ASN A 296 -7.62 2.32 -12.96
CA ASN A 296 -7.04 1.23 -13.76
C ASN A 296 -6.14 0.32 -12.90
N GLU A 297 -5.44 0.85 -11.90
CA GLU A 297 -4.68 0.05 -10.94
C GLU A 297 -5.59 -0.85 -10.11
N TYR A 298 -6.72 -0.34 -9.64
CA TYR A 298 -7.74 -1.16 -8.99
C TYR A 298 -8.17 -2.34 -9.89
N ARG A 299 -8.57 -2.05 -11.13
CA ARG A 299 -9.03 -3.09 -12.07
C ARG A 299 -7.94 -4.12 -12.37
N ALA A 300 -6.73 -3.66 -12.70
CA ALA A 300 -5.59 -4.53 -12.99
C ALA A 300 -5.16 -5.37 -11.78
N THR A 301 -5.39 -4.88 -10.56
CA THR A 301 -5.19 -5.63 -9.31
C THR A 301 -6.23 -6.74 -9.17
N ILE A 302 -7.53 -6.40 -9.29
CA ILE A 302 -8.64 -7.36 -9.18
C ILE A 302 -8.55 -8.46 -10.25
N GLU A 303 -8.20 -8.11 -11.50
CA GLU A 303 -8.03 -9.06 -12.59
C GLU A 303 -6.89 -10.08 -12.35
N ARG A 304 -5.99 -9.80 -11.41
CA ARG A 304 -4.91 -10.70 -11.00
C ARG A 304 -5.19 -11.42 -9.69
N MET A 305 -6.38 -11.29 -9.11
CA MET A 305 -6.77 -11.99 -7.88
C MET A 305 -7.72 -13.13 -8.23
N GLY A 306 -7.39 -14.36 -7.80
CA GLY A 306 -8.19 -15.56 -8.07
C GLY A 306 -8.43 -15.85 -9.56
N CYS A 307 -7.48 -15.45 -10.42
CA CYS A 307 -7.61 -15.54 -11.88
C CYS A 307 -7.17 -16.88 -12.46
N LEU A 308 -6.48 -17.72 -11.68
CA LEU A 308 -6.10 -19.08 -12.04
C LEU A 308 -7.04 -20.11 -11.44
N ASP A 309 -6.97 -21.35 -11.92
CA ASP A 309 -7.75 -22.49 -11.43
C ASP A 309 -7.22 -23.01 -10.07
N ASP A 310 -8.09 -23.69 -9.31
CA ASP A 310 -7.76 -24.18 -7.95
C ASP A 310 -6.66 -25.25 -7.91
N ASP A 311 -6.43 -25.94 -9.04
CA ASP A 311 -5.39 -26.95 -9.22
C ASP A 311 -4.12 -26.39 -9.89
N ALA A 312 -4.06 -25.08 -10.12
CA ALA A 312 -2.88 -24.43 -10.69
C ALA A 312 -1.63 -24.69 -9.83
N PRO A 313 -0.47 -24.99 -10.46
CA PRO A 313 0.77 -25.19 -9.72
C PRO A 313 1.16 -23.95 -8.91
N VAL A 314 1.70 -24.16 -7.70
CA VAL A 314 2.17 -23.08 -6.81
C VAL A 314 3.10 -22.10 -7.53
N ALA A 315 4.02 -22.59 -8.37
CA ALA A 315 4.94 -21.74 -9.10
C ALA A 315 4.23 -20.82 -10.10
N GLU A 316 3.13 -21.29 -10.71
CA GLU A 316 2.34 -20.48 -11.63
C GLU A 316 1.50 -19.43 -10.88
N LEU A 317 0.89 -19.82 -9.76
CA LEU A 317 0.18 -18.89 -8.86
C LEU A 317 1.10 -17.76 -8.41
N LEU A 318 2.31 -18.10 -7.95
CA LEU A 318 3.28 -17.10 -7.48
C LEU A 318 3.80 -16.18 -8.58
N GLU A 319 3.77 -16.60 -9.85
CA GLU A 319 4.24 -15.80 -10.98
C GLU A 319 3.16 -14.89 -11.58
N LYS A 320 1.88 -15.29 -11.51
CA LYS A 320 0.80 -14.64 -12.28
C LYS A 320 -0.34 -14.08 -11.46
N GLU A 321 -0.58 -14.63 -10.27
CA GLU A 321 -1.70 -14.24 -9.41
C GLU A 321 -1.20 -13.48 -8.17
N ILE A 322 -1.95 -12.47 -7.73
CA ILE A 322 -1.73 -11.83 -6.43
C ILE A 322 -2.35 -12.74 -5.37
N VAL A 323 -1.50 -13.46 -4.62
CA VAL A 323 -1.95 -14.43 -3.61
C VAL A 323 -1.97 -13.84 -2.20
N ILE A 324 -2.75 -14.45 -1.30
CA ILE A 324 -2.68 -14.20 0.14
C ILE A 324 -1.45 -14.90 0.71
N THR A 325 -0.67 -14.18 1.52
CA THR A 325 0.43 -14.75 2.30
C THR A 325 -0.14 -15.63 3.41
N GLN A 326 -0.06 -16.96 3.24
CA GLN A 326 -0.71 -17.90 4.17
C GLN A 326 -0.19 -17.75 5.60
N GLU A 327 1.10 -17.48 5.81
CA GLU A 327 1.68 -17.34 7.15
C GLU A 327 1.04 -16.17 7.92
N VAL A 328 0.77 -15.05 7.23
CA VAL A 328 0.09 -13.88 7.82
C VAL A 328 -1.35 -14.22 8.15
N ARG A 329 -2.06 -14.87 7.23
CA ARG A 329 -3.44 -15.32 7.45
C ARG A 329 -3.57 -16.26 8.65
N GLU A 330 -2.70 -17.26 8.73
CA GLU A 330 -2.72 -18.29 9.79
C GLU A 330 -2.54 -17.67 11.17
N VAL A 331 -1.51 -16.84 11.36
CA VAL A 331 -1.30 -16.20 12.67
C VAL A 331 -2.38 -15.18 12.99
N ALA A 332 -2.88 -14.43 12.00
CA ALA A 332 -3.97 -13.48 12.22
C ALA A 332 -5.22 -14.20 12.73
N LEU A 333 -5.63 -15.29 12.08
CA LEU A 333 -6.77 -16.10 12.53
C LEU A 333 -6.58 -16.62 13.96
N ALA A 334 -5.39 -17.17 14.26
CA ALA A 334 -5.08 -17.69 15.58
C ALA A 334 -5.10 -16.60 16.67
N TRP A 335 -4.57 -15.40 16.39
CA TRP A 335 -4.58 -14.29 17.35
C TRP A 335 -5.97 -13.67 17.52
N ARG A 336 -6.79 -13.67 16.47
CA ARG A 336 -8.20 -13.28 16.59
C ARG A 336 -8.97 -14.23 17.51
N GLU A 337 -8.73 -15.54 17.41
CA GLU A 337 -9.33 -16.52 18.32
C GLU A 337 -8.90 -16.31 19.77
N GLN A 338 -7.71 -15.76 20.00
CA GLN A 338 -7.20 -15.35 21.32
C GLN A 338 -7.75 -14.00 21.79
N GLY A 339 -8.58 -13.31 20.99
CA GLY A 339 -9.22 -12.03 21.32
C GLY A 339 -8.48 -10.78 20.85
N ALA A 340 -7.32 -10.92 20.21
CA ALA A 340 -6.57 -9.78 19.69
C ALA A 340 -7.38 -9.01 18.63
N LEU A 341 -7.31 -7.68 18.67
CA LEU A 341 -7.98 -6.81 17.71
C LEU A 341 -7.12 -6.75 16.46
N LEU A 342 -7.60 -7.30 15.35
CA LEU A 342 -6.92 -7.18 14.07
C LEU A 342 -7.36 -5.90 13.34
N PHE A 343 -6.40 -5.23 12.69
CA PHE A 343 -6.67 -4.02 11.92
C PHE A 343 -5.74 -3.91 10.72
N GLY A 344 -6.28 -3.66 9.53
CA GLY A 344 -5.55 -3.57 8.27
C GLY A 344 -5.14 -2.15 7.90
N LEU A 345 -3.89 -1.96 7.50
CA LEU A 345 -3.38 -0.68 6.96
C LEU A 345 -2.85 -0.86 5.54
N SER A 346 -3.07 0.13 4.69
CA SER A 346 -2.42 0.21 3.38
C SER A 346 -2.17 1.66 2.98
N ASP A 347 -1.02 1.91 2.37
CA ASP A 347 -0.70 3.19 1.72
C ASP A 347 -1.28 3.29 0.29
N LYS A 348 -1.94 2.23 -0.20
CA LYS A 348 -2.58 2.24 -1.51
C LYS A 348 -3.73 3.25 -1.51
N PRO A 349 -3.83 4.10 -2.55
CA PRO A 349 -4.91 5.07 -2.68
C PRO A 349 -6.28 4.42 -2.69
N ASP A 350 -7.28 5.09 -2.15
CA ASP A 350 -8.66 4.60 -2.09
C ASP A 350 -9.21 4.31 -3.50
N GLU A 351 -8.88 5.13 -4.50
CA GLU A 351 -9.27 4.92 -5.90
C GLU A 351 -8.63 3.69 -6.53
N ALA A 352 -7.51 3.23 -5.98
CA ALA A 352 -6.83 2.00 -6.38
C ALA A 352 -7.24 0.79 -5.53
N SER A 353 -8.08 0.97 -4.52
CA SER A 353 -8.41 -0.04 -3.51
C SER A 353 -9.91 -0.32 -3.41
N THR A 354 -10.74 0.65 -3.76
CA THR A 354 -12.20 0.61 -3.68
C THR A 354 -12.81 0.92 -5.05
N PRO A 355 -13.81 0.14 -5.50
CA PRO A 355 -14.49 0.38 -6.77
C PRO A 355 -15.30 1.69 -6.73
N THR A 356 -15.47 2.30 -7.91
CA THR A 356 -16.47 3.35 -8.12
C THR A 356 -17.89 2.78 -8.03
N ASP A 357 -18.90 3.64 -7.86
CA ASP A 357 -20.31 3.22 -7.79
C ASP A 357 -20.74 2.39 -9.02
N ASP A 358 -20.27 2.75 -10.22
CA ASP A 358 -20.52 2.00 -11.45
C ASP A 358 -19.94 0.58 -11.40
N LEU A 359 -18.71 0.43 -10.87
CA LEU A 359 -18.09 -0.89 -10.70
C LEU A 359 -18.79 -1.69 -9.59
N VAL A 360 -19.23 -1.05 -8.51
CA VAL A 360 -20.04 -1.70 -7.47
C VAL A 360 -21.33 -2.27 -8.06
N ALA A 361 -22.01 -1.53 -8.95
CA ALA A 361 -23.20 -2.01 -9.65
C ALA A 361 -22.93 -3.25 -10.54
N LEU A 362 -21.68 -3.42 -11.00
CA LEU A 362 -21.21 -4.59 -11.74
C LEU A 362 -20.71 -5.74 -10.83
N GLY A 363 -20.84 -5.60 -9.50
CA GLY A 363 -20.47 -6.63 -8.53
C GLY A 363 -19.03 -6.55 -8.02
N TYR A 364 -18.25 -5.55 -8.43
CA TYR A 364 -16.90 -5.34 -7.93
C TYR A 364 -16.91 -4.94 -6.45
N ARG A 365 -15.85 -5.32 -5.73
CA ARG A 365 -15.70 -5.09 -4.28
C ARG A 365 -14.32 -4.52 -3.95
N PRO A 366 -14.15 -3.82 -2.82
CA PRO A 366 -12.83 -3.42 -2.33
C PRO A 366 -11.83 -4.58 -2.33
N ILE A 367 -10.55 -4.31 -2.60
CA ILE A 367 -9.52 -5.34 -2.80
C ILE A 367 -9.39 -6.32 -1.62
N HIS A 368 -9.61 -5.86 -0.38
CA HIS A 368 -9.55 -6.72 0.80
C HIS A 368 -10.64 -7.79 0.83
N ARG A 369 -11.73 -7.62 0.06
CA ARG A 369 -12.84 -8.57 -0.06
C ARG A 369 -12.75 -9.46 -1.30
N ALA A 370 -11.77 -9.23 -2.18
CA ALA A 370 -11.57 -10.08 -3.35
C ALA A 370 -10.98 -11.43 -2.91
N GLU A 371 -11.54 -12.51 -3.45
CA GLU A 371 -11.03 -13.86 -3.20
C GLU A 371 -9.85 -14.17 -4.11
N THR A 372 -8.82 -14.80 -3.56
CA THR A 372 -7.62 -15.24 -4.26
C THR A 372 -6.99 -16.41 -3.52
N HIS A 373 -6.03 -17.11 -4.13
CA HIS A 373 -5.39 -18.26 -3.48
C HIS A 373 -4.55 -17.84 -2.26
N ALA A 374 -4.59 -18.63 -1.20
CA ALA A 374 -3.63 -18.54 -0.10
C ALA A 374 -2.46 -19.51 -0.34
N VAL A 375 -1.24 -18.99 -0.32
CA VAL A 375 -0.02 -19.75 -0.60
C VAL A 375 1.02 -19.49 0.48
N GLY A 376 1.68 -20.55 0.95
CA GLY A 376 2.81 -20.42 1.87
C GLY A 376 3.41 -21.75 2.34
N GLY A 377 4.32 -21.65 3.30
CA GLY A 377 5.06 -22.74 3.94
C GLY A 377 6.19 -23.32 3.11
#